data_AF-A0A8J1YMK4-F1
#
_entry.id   AF-A0A8J1YMK4-F1
#
_cell.length_a   1.000
_cell.length_b   1.000
_cell.length_c   1.000
_cell.angle_alpha   90.00
_cell.angle_beta   90.00
_cell.angle_gamma   90.00
#
_symmetry.space_group_name_H-M   'P 1'
#
loop_
_entity.id
_entity.type
_entity.pdbx_description
1 polymer ?
#
loop_
_entity_poly.entity_id
_entity_poly.type
_entity_poly.pdbx_seq_one_letter_code
_entity_poly.pdbx_strand_id
1 'polypeptide(L)'
;MNDSTSSLPPQIAPPAPVLVTDATVAQWPSTPGFIAFWGWVKRRCERIKRREILEGPYDTASESIRDLMNLCERMMAWVEEVPPLPQSNQRFGNLAFRSYIKLVEERLPPLLMSFRNLPQALPSQLLPLLLNSYAFGHPTRLDYGTGHELAFVLALWCCVVAGWIGGEGKEDEEDELILRVFSRLIFDIKIS
;
A
#
# COMPACT_ATOMS: atom_id res chain seq x y z
N MET A 1 -24.35 -8.81 21.06
CA MET A 1 -23.74 -7.81 21.94
C MET A 1 -22.27 -8.14 22.10
N ASN A 2 -21.45 -7.53 21.25
CA ASN A 2 -20.20 -6.87 21.60
C ASN A 2 -19.73 -6.19 20.32
N ASP A 3 -20.09 -4.91 20.21
CA ASP A 3 -19.44 -3.96 19.32
C ASP A 3 -17.94 -4.04 19.56
N SER A 4 -17.19 -4.31 18.50
CA SER A 4 -15.75 -4.11 18.46
C SER A 4 -15.47 -3.28 17.23
N THR A 5 -15.97 -2.04 17.25
CA THR A 5 -15.36 -0.95 16.50
C THR A 5 -13.95 -0.79 17.05
N SER A 6 -13.03 -1.58 16.51
CA SER A 6 -11.63 -1.62 16.92
C SER A 6 -10.96 -0.31 16.50
N SER A 7 -11.17 0.75 17.28
CA SER A 7 -10.28 1.90 17.26
C SER A 7 -8.88 1.41 17.58
N LEU A 8 -7.93 1.73 16.69
CA LEU A 8 -6.51 1.49 16.89
C LEU A 8 -6.08 1.92 18.32
N PRO A 9 -5.40 1.06 19.11
CA PRO A 9 -5.00 1.43 20.47
C PRO A 9 -4.11 2.69 20.47
N PRO A 10 -4.15 3.50 21.54
CA PRO A 10 -3.54 4.83 21.58
C PRO A 10 -2.01 4.86 21.42
N GLN A 11 -1.34 3.72 21.57
CA GLN A 11 0.08 3.54 21.23
C GLN A 11 0.24 2.24 20.44
N ILE A 12 0.39 2.37 19.13
CA ILE A 12 0.78 1.27 18.26
C ILE A 12 2.25 1.47 17.91
N ALA A 13 3.08 0.48 18.23
CA ALA A 13 4.47 0.48 17.79
C ALA A 13 4.51 0.52 16.25
N PRO A 14 5.35 1.37 15.64
CA PRO A 14 5.48 1.40 14.18
C PRO A 14 5.93 0.03 13.66
N PRO A 15 5.53 -0.37 12.43
CA PRO A 15 5.98 -1.61 11.82
C PRO A 15 7.51 -1.68 11.80
N ALA A 16 8.05 -2.82 12.21
CA ALA A 16 9.48 -3.05 12.34
C ALA A 16 9.86 -4.44 11.79
N PRO A 17 11.14 -4.68 11.45
CA PRO A 17 11.61 -5.99 11.02
C PRO A 17 11.57 -7.00 12.19
N VAL A 18 10.54 -7.84 12.25
CA VAL A 18 10.38 -8.89 13.29
C VAL A 18 10.54 -10.30 12.71
N LEU A 19 10.27 -10.48 11.41
CA LEU A 19 10.37 -11.76 10.70
C LEU A 19 11.80 -12.02 10.21
N VAL A 20 12.76 -12.05 11.14
CA VAL A 20 14.20 -12.13 10.84
C VAL A 20 14.81 -13.51 11.10
N THR A 21 14.02 -14.46 11.61
CA THR A 21 14.48 -15.84 11.88
C THR A 21 13.43 -16.85 11.40
N ASP A 22 13.86 -18.08 11.09
CA ASP A 22 12.95 -19.16 10.72
C ASP A 22 11.89 -19.43 11.80
N ALA A 23 12.28 -19.29 13.07
CA ALA A 23 11.36 -19.44 14.20
C ALA A 23 10.27 -18.36 14.21
N THR A 24 10.63 -17.10 14.01
CA THR A 24 9.63 -16.00 13.97
C THR A 24 8.77 -16.06 12.71
N VAL A 25 9.33 -16.49 11.59
CA VAL A 25 8.57 -16.76 10.34
C VAL A 25 7.57 -17.91 10.55
N ALA A 26 7.98 -19.01 11.18
CA ALA A 26 7.10 -20.14 11.46
C ALA A 26 5.96 -19.79 12.43
N GLN A 27 6.18 -18.86 13.35
CA GLN A 27 5.16 -18.40 14.29
C GLN A 27 4.21 -17.37 13.68
N TRP A 28 4.63 -16.62 12.67
CA TRP A 28 3.85 -15.52 12.09
C TRP A 28 2.42 -15.89 11.70
N PRO A 29 2.13 -17.05 11.06
CA PRO A 29 0.77 -17.44 10.71
C PRO A 29 -0.20 -17.61 11.90
N SER A 30 0.33 -17.83 13.10
CA SER A 30 -0.45 -17.97 14.33
C SER A 30 -0.75 -16.62 15.01
N THR A 31 -0.15 -15.52 14.53
CA THR A 31 -0.35 -14.21 15.13
C THR A 31 -1.75 -13.67 14.85
N PRO A 32 -2.38 -12.93 15.80
CA PRO A 32 -3.68 -12.31 15.58
C PRO A 32 -3.69 -11.37 14.35
N GLY A 33 -2.60 -10.64 14.14
CA GLY A 33 -2.43 -9.75 12.99
C GLY A 33 -2.48 -10.50 11.66
N PHE A 34 -1.72 -11.61 11.54
CA PHE A 34 -1.78 -12.43 10.33
C PHE A 34 -3.17 -13.03 10.10
N ILE A 35 -3.81 -13.57 11.15
CA ILE A 35 -5.12 -14.20 11.04
C ILE A 35 -6.16 -13.18 10.55
N ALA A 36 -6.16 -11.97 11.12
CA ALA A 36 -7.05 -10.88 10.71
C ALA A 36 -6.77 -10.41 9.28
N PHE A 37 -5.50 -10.18 8.93
CA PHE A 37 -5.07 -9.80 7.58
C PHE A 37 -5.50 -10.84 6.55
N TRP A 38 -5.18 -12.09 6.80
CA TRP A 38 -5.49 -13.20 5.89
C TRP A 38 -7.00 -13.44 5.76
N GLY A 39 -7.75 -13.21 6.83
CA GLY A 39 -9.21 -13.20 6.82
C GLY A 39 -9.77 -12.10 5.91
N TRP A 40 -9.21 -10.88 6.00
CA TRP A 40 -9.57 -9.76 5.14
C TRP A 40 -9.24 -10.03 3.67
N VAL A 41 -8.04 -10.53 3.36
CA VAL A 41 -7.64 -10.90 1.99
C VAL A 41 -8.60 -11.92 1.39
N LYS A 42 -8.89 -13.02 2.12
CA LYS A 42 -9.83 -14.04 1.64
C LYS A 42 -11.23 -13.48 1.37
N ARG A 43 -11.72 -12.59 2.25
CA ARG A 43 -13.01 -11.91 2.07
C ARG A 43 -13.00 -11.04 0.81
N ARG A 44 -11.95 -10.25 0.58
CA ARG A 44 -11.82 -9.44 -0.64
C ARG A 44 -11.84 -10.33 -1.89
N CYS A 45 -11.03 -11.39 -1.92
CA CYS A 45 -10.97 -12.31 -3.06
C CYS A 45 -12.33 -12.92 -3.43
N GLU A 46 -13.13 -13.31 -2.44
CA GLU A 46 -14.47 -13.84 -2.70
C GLU A 46 -15.45 -12.79 -3.20
N ARG A 47 -15.42 -11.57 -2.62
CA ARG A 47 -16.35 -10.49 -2.98
C ARG A 47 -16.10 -9.92 -4.38
N ILE A 48 -14.83 -9.79 -4.76
CA ILE A 48 -14.44 -9.21 -6.05
C ILE A 48 -14.38 -10.25 -7.18
N LYS A 49 -14.69 -11.51 -6.89
CA LYS A 49 -14.71 -12.58 -7.88
C LYS A 49 -15.68 -12.23 -9.01
N ARG A 50 -15.18 -12.26 -10.25
CA ARG A 50 -15.92 -11.88 -11.48
C ARG A 50 -16.33 -10.41 -11.54
N ARG A 51 -15.77 -9.55 -10.69
CA ARG A 51 -15.84 -8.09 -10.88
C ARG A 51 -14.68 -7.64 -11.75
N GLU A 52 -14.90 -6.61 -12.54
CA GLU A 52 -13.88 -6.01 -13.37
C GLU A 52 -13.04 -5.01 -12.56
N ILE A 53 -11.81 -4.78 -13.02
CA ILE A 53 -10.97 -3.68 -12.53
C ILE A 53 -11.72 -2.37 -12.77
N LEU A 54 -11.72 -1.49 -11.77
CA LEU A 54 -12.43 -0.21 -11.87
C LEU A 54 -11.53 0.82 -12.54
N GLU A 55 -11.81 1.10 -13.80
CA GLU A 55 -11.12 2.09 -14.61
C GLU A 55 -11.92 3.41 -14.68
N GLY A 56 -11.27 4.48 -15.10
CA GLY A 56 -11.91 5.78 -15.33
C GLY A 56 -12.06 6.65 -14.07
N PRO A 57 -12.91 7.69 -14.12
CA PRO A 57 -13.03 8.68 -13.07
C PRO A 57 -13.47 8.08 -11.73
N TYR A 58 -13.07 8.73 -10.65
CA TYR A 58 -13.32 8.33 -9.27
C TYR A 58 -13.98 9.45 -8.46
N ASP A 59 -14.70 10.36 -9.12
CA ASP A 59 -15.38 11.51 -8.50
C ASP A 59 -16.43 11.08 -7.46
N THR A 60 -17.07 9.94 -7.69
CA THR A 60 -18.08 9.35 -6.80
C THR A 60 -17.49 8.52 -5.68
N ALA A 61 -16.17 8.28 -5.67
CA ALA A 61 -15.51 7.47 -4.65
C ALA A 61 -15.44 8.21 -3.31
N SER A 62 -15.22 7.45 -2.23
CA SER A 62 -14.98 8.00 -0.90
C SER A 62 -13.72 8.86 -0.89
N GLU A 63 -13.65 9.83 0.02
CA GLU A 63 -12.52 10.77 0.08
C GLU A 63 -11.17 10.06 0.22
N SER A 64 -11.12 9.01 1.05
CA SER A 64 -9.92 8.21 1.28
C SER A 64 -9.48 7.43 0.03
N ILE A 65 -10.42 6.91 -0.76
CA ILE A 65 -10.10 6.32 -2.07
C ILE A 65 -9.54 7.37 -3.03
N ARG A 66 -10.13 8.57 -3.08
CA ARG A 66 -9.64 9.67 -3.93
C ARG A 66 -8.23 10.11 -3.55
N ASP A 67 -7.93 10.18 -2.25
CA ASP A 67 -6.59 10.52 -1.77
C ASP A 67 -5.54 9.46 -2.17
N LEU A 68 -5.87 8.18 -2.10
CA LEU A 68 -5.01 7.10 -2.58
C LEU A 68 -4.86 7.08 -4.10
N MET A 69 -5.89 7.45 -4.86
CA MET A 69 -5.77 7.61 -6.31
C MET A 69 -4.89 8.80 -6.69
N ASN A 70 -5.02 9.92 -6.00
CA ASN A 70 -4.11 11.06 -6.14
C ASN A 70 -2.67 10.67 -5.82
N LEU A 71 -2.43 9.79 -4.82
CA LEU A 71 -1.10 9.22 -4.61
C LEU A 71 -0.58 8.48 -5.86
N CYS A 72 -1.38 7.59 -6.44
CA CYS A 72 -0.98 6.87 -7.66
C CYS A 72 -0.65 7.85 -8.80
N GLU A 73 -1.48 8.88 -9.00
CA GLU A 73 -1.24 9.91 -10.01
C GLU A 73 0.03 10.72 -9.78
N ARG A 74 0.32 11.10 -8.52
CA ARG A 74 1.56 11.77 -8.15
C ARG A 74 2.76 10.87 -8.42
N MET A 75 2.66 9.60 -8.07
CA MET A 75 3.73 8.63 -8.30
C MET A 75 4.03 8.44 -9.78
N MET A 76 3.04 8.41 -10.66
CA MET A 76 3.26 8.41 -12.11
C MET A 76 3.91 9.71 -12.58
N ALA A 77 3.42 10.88 -12.12
CA ALA A 77 4.01 12.16 -12.49
C ALA A 77 5.49 12.26 -12.09
N TRP A 78 5.86 11.65 -10.96
CA TRP A 78 7.25 11.59 -10.50
C TRP A 78 8.14 10.69 -11.37
N VAL A 79 7.59 9.70 -12.08
CA VAL A 79 8.34 8.92 -13.07
C VAL A 79 8.77 9.82 -14.22
N GLU A 80 7.87 10.69 -14.72
CA GLU A 80 8.16 11.62 -15.81
C GLU A 80 9.25 12.65 -15.44
N GLU A 81 9.40 12.97 -14.15
CA GLU A 81 10.48 13.85 -13.65
C GLU A 81 11.86 13.18 -13.63
N VAL A 82 11.91 11.84 -13.75
CA VAL A 82 13.13 11.05 -13.64
C VAL A 82 13.32 10.22 -14.92
N PRO A 83 13.81 10.85 -16.01
CA PRO A 83 13.94 10.16 -17.28
C PRO A 83 14.94 8.99 -17.19
N PRO A 84 14.72 7.90 -17.95
CA PRO A 84 15.63 6.76 -17.99
C PRO A 84 17.07 7.20 -18.31
N LEU A 85 18.03 6.72 -17.52
CA LEU A 85 19.43 7.01 -17.80
C LEU A 85 19.93 6.16 -18.97
N PRO A 86 20.80 6.70 -19.84
CA PRO A 86 21.44 5.91 -20.89
C PRO A 86 22.22 4.75 -20.26
N GLN A 87 21.89 3.52 -20.65
CA GLN A 87 22.62 2.32 -20.22
C GLN A 87 23.05 1.52 -21.44
N SER A 88 24.35 1.20 -21.49
CA SER A 88 24.95 0.40 -22.55
C SER A 88 24.64 -1.10 -22.44
N ASN A 89 24.11 -1.56 -21.30
CA ASN A 89 23.75 -2.96 -21.06
C ASN A 89 22.42 -3.04 -20.31
N GLN A 90 21.35 -3.38 -21.03
CA GLN A 90 19.96 -3.39 -20.52
C GLN A 90 19.59 -4.60 -19.65
N ARG A 91 20.58 -5.39 -19.22
CA ARG A 91 20.34 -6.66 -18.49
C ARG A 91 19.90 -6.48 -17.03
N PHE A 92 19.96 -5.27 -16.49
CA PHE A 92 19.57 -4.93 -15.13
C PHE A 92 18.68 -3.68 -15.14
N GLY A 93 17.95 -3.44 -14.05
CA GLY A 93 17.06 -2.27 -13.93
C GLY A 93 17.78 -0.93 -14.19
N ASN A 94 17.02 0.06 -14.64
CA ASN A 94 17.57 1.38 -14.93
C ASN A 94 18.00 2.09 -13.64
N LEU A 95 19.19 2.72 -13.63
CA LEU A 95 19.67 3.47 -12.47
C LEU A 95 18.80 4.69 -12.13
N ALA A 96 18.01 5.20 -13.09
CA ALA A 96 16.98 6.21 -12.86
C ALA A 96 16.00 5.81 -11.74
N PHE A 97 15.74 4.51 -11.56
CA PHE A 97 14.88 4.01 -10.49
C PHE A 97 15.37 4.41 -9.09
N ARG A 98 16.67 4.56 -8.87
CA ARG A 98 17.22 5.05 -7.58
C ARG A 98 16.81 6.48 -7.30
N SER A 99 16.89 7.32 -8.34
CA SER A 99 16.48 8.71 -8.26
C SER A 99 14.96 8.81 -8.06
N TYR A 100 14.19 7.94 -8.72
CA TYR A 100 12.75 7.84 -8.52
C TYR A 100 12.37 7.47 -7.08
N ILE A 101 12.96 6.41 -6.52
CA ILE A 101 12.67 6.01 -5.13
C ILE A 101 13.09 7.10 -4.13
N LYS A 102 14.22 7.77 -4.35
CA LYS A 102 14.61 8.92 -3.51
C LYS A 102 13.56 10.05 -3.55
N LEU A 103 13.01 10.33 -4.74
CA LEU A 103 11.95 11.31 -4.92
C LEU A 103 10.68 10.91 -4.15
N VAL A 104 10.32 9.62 -4.18
CA VAL A 104 9.20 9.06 -3.41
C VAL A 104 9.45 9.20 -1.91
N GLU A 105 10.63 8.85 -1.42
CA GLU A 105 11.01 8.98 0.01
C GLU A 105 10.88 10.43 0.52
N GLU A 106 11.22 11.41 -0.32
CA GLU A 106 11.13 12.85 0.02
C GLU A 106 9.69 13.38 -0.02
N ARG A 107 8.89 12.95 -1.00
CA ARG A 107 7.57 13.56 -1.29
C ARG A 107 6.38 12.81 -0.71
N LEU A 108 6.51 11.52 -0.44
CA LEU A 108 5.42 10.72 0.11
C LEU A 108 4.99 11.18 1.51
N PRO A 109 5.89 11.46 2.48
CA PRO A 109 5.47 11.87 3.82
C PRO A 109 4.58 13.13 3.84
N PRO A 110 4.96 14.27 3.24
CA PRO A 110 4.10 15.45 3.24
C PRO A 110 2.81 15.25 2.43
N LEU A 111 2.83 14.45 1.35
CA LEU A 111 1.62 14.11 0.60
C LEU A 111 0.63 13.32 1.47
N LEU A 112 1.12 12.34 2.22
CA LEU A 112 0.30 11.52 3.10
C LEU A 112 -0.30 12.36 4.25
N MET A 113 0.45 13.35 4.78
CA MET A 113 -0.09 14.30 5.76
C MET A 113 -1.20 15.21 5.20
N SER A 114 -1.32 15.35 3.88
CA SER A 114 -2.34 16.17 3.24
C SER A 114 -3.70 15.44 3.05
N PHE A 115 -3.75 14.13 3.30
CA PHE A 115 -4.95 13.32 3.12
C PHE A 115 -6.05 13.70 4.11
N ARG A 116 -7.29 13.71 3.62
CA ARG A 116 -8.45 14.13 4.39
C ARG A 116 -8.87 13.04 5.37
N ASN A 117 -9.24 13.49 6.57
CA ASN A 117 -9.76 12.62 7.63
C ASN A 117 -8.83 11.44 7.97
N LEU A 118 -7.53 11.57 7.71
CA LEU A 118 -6.54 10.54 8.00
C LEU A 118 -6.39 10.39 9.51
N PRO A 119 -6.61 9.19 10.09
CA PRO A 119 -6.43 8.97 11.52
C PRO A 119 -5.00 9.33 11.96
N GLN A 120 -4.88 10.06 13.07
CA GLN A 120 -3.59 10.62 13.52
C GLN A 120 -2.49 9.57 13.70
N ALA A 121 -2.85 8.35 14.10
CA ALA A 121 -1.90 7.25 14.28
C ALA A 121 -1.55 6.52 12.98
N LEU A 122 -2.32 6.70 11.90
CA LEU A 122 -2.16 5.92 10.67
C LEU A 122 -0.84 6.23 9.91
N PRO A 123 -0.36 7.48 9.79
CA PRO A 123 0.92 7.74 9.13
C PRO A 123 2.13 7.00 9.69
N SER A 124 2.18 6.81 11.01
CA SER A 124 3.28 6.09 11.67
C SER A 124 3.25 4.59 11.35
N GLN A 125 2.13 4.08 10.84
CA GLN A 125 1.97 2.71 10.35
C GLN A 125 2.23 2.61 8.84
N LEU A 126 1.74 3.57 8.06
CA LEU A 126 1.86 3.54 6.61
C LEU A 126 3.29 3.80 6.14
N LEU A 127 3.99 4.82 6.65
CA LEU A 127 5.31 5.18 6.14
C LEU A 127 6.34 4.05 6.27
N PRO A 128 6.43 3.30 7.38
CA PRO A 128 7.34 2.15 7.47
C PRO A 128 7.00 1.00 6.50
N LEU A 129 5.72 0.77 6.20
CA LEU A 129 5.32 -0.24 5.22
C LEU A 129 5.63 0.22 3.79
N LEU A 130 5.35 1.48 3.48
CA LEU A 130 5.52 2.03 2.14
C LEU A 130 7.01 2.24 1.79
N LEU A 131 7.79 2.83 2.72
CA LEU A 131 9.19 3.20 2.49
C LEU A 131 10.16 2.14 2.99
N ASN A 132 10.11 1.79 4.28
CA ASN A 132 11.14 0.92 4.89
C ASN A 132 10.99 -0.54 4.47
N SER A 133 9.77 -0.99 4.17
CA SER A 133 9.50 -2.32 3.61
C SER A 133 9.49 -2.32 2.07
N TYR A 134 9.88 -1.20 1.46
CA TYR A 134 10.06 -1.02 0.02
C TYR A 134 8.80 -1.37 -0.79
N ALA A 135 7.60 -0.92 -0.40
CA ALA A 135 6.37 -1.26 -1.12
C ALA A 135 6.39 -0.90 -2.62
N PHE A 136 7.28 0.02 -3.02
CA PHE A 136 7.46 0.49 -4.40
C PHE A 136 8.72 -0.08 -5.09
N GLY A 137 9.37 -1.09 -4.50
CA GLY A 137 10.59 -1.74 -5.01
C GLY A 137 11.88 -1.29 -4.33
N HIS A 138 12.94 -2.08 -4.46
CA HIS A 138 14.18 -1.85 -3.71
C HIS A 138 15.22 -1.06 -4.53
N PRO A 139 15.64 0.14 -4.09
CA PRO A 139 16.50 1.03 -4.90
C PRO A 139 17.90 0.46 -5.16
N THR A 140 18.46 -0.32 -4.24
CA THR A 140 19.78 -0.93 -4.45
C THR A 140 19.74 -2.13 -5.40
N ARG A 141 18.79 -3.05 -5.19
CA ARG A 141 18.65 -4.28 -5.99
C ARG A 141 17.99 -4.06 -7.34
N LEU A 142 17.27 -2.93 -7.50
CA LEU A 142 16.52 -2.59 -8.71
C LEU A 142 15.50 -3.68 -9.05
N ASP A 143 14.82 -4.19 -8.02
CA ASP A 143 13.85 -5.27 -8.12
C ASP A 143 12.49 -4.89 -7.54
N TYR A 144 11.47 -5.60 -8.04
CA TYR A 144 10.11 -5.60 -7.56
C TYR A 144 9.57 -7.04 -7.61
N GLY A 145 8.72 -7.40 -6.66
CA GLY A 145 8.30 -8.78 -6.44
C GLY A 145 7.27 -8.90 -5.31
N THR A 146 6.86 -10.12 -5.02
CA THR A 146 5.70 -10.41 -4.15
C THR A 146 5.82 -9.87 -2.72
N GLY A 147 7.04 -9.72 -2.19
CA GLY A 147 7.27 -9.08 -0.89
C GLY A 147 6.93 -7.59 -0.89
N HIS A 148 7.21 -6.90 -1.99
CA HIS A 148 6.89 -5.48 -2.18
C HIS A 148 5.37 -5.30 -2.36
N GLU A 149 4.74 -6.17 -3.15
CA GLU A 149 3.29 -6.24 -3.29
C GLU A 149 2.60 -6.47 -1.93
N LEU A 150 3.11 -7.41 -1.12
CA LEU A 150 2.60 -7.68 0.22
C LEU A 150 2.73 -6.48 1.16
N ALA A 151 3.87 -5.77 1.14
CA ALA A 151 4.06 -4.56 1.95
C ALA A 151 3.02 -3.49 1.60
N PHE A 152 2.72 -3.31 0.31
CA PHE A 152 1.68 -2.39 -0.12
C PHE A 152 0.28 -2.83 0.33
N VAL A 153 -0.08 -4.10 0.14
CA VAL A 153 -1.39 -4.63 0.58
C VAL A 153 -1.57 -4.53 2.09
N LEU A 154 -0.50 -4.71 2.88
CA LEU A 154 -0.51 -4.47 4.33
C LEU A 154 -0.77 -2.99 4.65
N ALA A 155 -0.20 -2.05 3.90
CA ALA A 155 -0.49 -0.63 4.06
C ALA A 155 -1.97 -0.32 3.77
N LEU A 156 -2.54 -0.89 2.71
CA LEU A 156 -3.98 -0.78 2.41
C LEU A 156 -4.84 -1.36 3.53
N TRP A 157 -4.43 -2.51 4.09
CA TRP A 157 -5.13 -3.12 5.21
C TRP A 157 -5.06 -2.25 6.48
N CYS A 158 -3.93 -1.58 6.75
CA CYS A 158 -3.86 -0.60 7.83
C CYS A 158 -4.87 0.55 7.67
N CYS A 159 -5.16 1.00 6.45
CA CYS A 159 -6.21 1.99 6.19
C CYS A 159 -7.60 1.48 6.60
N VAL A 160 -7.87 0.19 6.39
CA VAL A 160 -9.14 -0.47 6.76
C VAL A 160 -9.23 -0.65 8.27
N VAL A 161 -8.19 -1.21 8.90
CA VAL A 161 -8.17 -1.45 10.36
C VAL A 161 -8.22 -0.14 11.15
N ALA A 162 -7.66 0.94 10.61
CA ALA A 162 -7.76 2.28 11.20
C ALA A 162 -9.15 2.93 11.06
N GLY A 163 -10.06 2.33 10.29
CA GLY A 163 -11.37 2.90 9.99
C GLY A 163 -11.32 4.11 9.04
N TRP A 164 -10.20 4.30 8.32
CA TRP A 164 -10.12 5.37 7.30
C TRP A 164 -10.82 4.98 6.00
N ILE A 165 -10.84 3.68 5.67
CA ILE A 165 -11.55 3.11 4.53
C ILE A 165 -12.45 1.98 5.02
N GLY A 166 -13.67 1.93 4.52
CA GLY A 166 -14.57 0.81 4.81
C GLY A 166 -15.16 0.84 6.22
N GLY A 167 -15.34 -0.35 6.80
CA GLY A 167 -16.09 -0.56 8.04
C GLY A 167 -17.49 -1.11 7.84
N GLU A 168 -18.28 -1.15 8.91
CA GLU A 168 -19.61 -1.77 8.88
C GLU A 168 -20.53 -1.08 7.86
N GLY A 169 -21.06 -1.87 6.91
CA GLY A 169 -21.91 -1.37 5.83
C GLY A 169 -21.17 -0.69 4.66
N LYS A 170 -19.82 -0.61 4.69
CA LYS A 170 -18.98 0.04 3.67
C LYS A 170 -18.02 -0.91 2.96
N GLU A 171 -18.40 -2.18 2.90
CA GLU A 171 -17.59 -3.23 2.28
C GLU A 171 -17.28 -2.98 0.79
N ASP A 172 -18.10 -2.17 0.10
CA ASP A 172 -17.85 -1.79 -1.29
C ASP A 172 -16.68 -0.80 -1.42
N GLU A 173 -16.42 0.05 -0.42
CA GLU A 173 -15.22 0.91 -0.41
C GLU A 173 -13.94 0.05 -0.30
N GLU A 174 -13.98 -1.03 0.48
CA GLU A 174 -12.86 -1.98 0.57
C GLU A 174 -12.68 -2.80 -0.71
N ASP A 175 -13.76 -3.10 -1.44
CA ASP A 175 -13.67 -3.74 -2.76
C ASP A 175 -13.05 -2.78 -3.79
N GLU A 176 -13.47 -1.51 -3.78
CA GLU A 176 -12.90 -0.47 -4.64
C GLU A 176 -11.41 -0.21 -4.32
N LEU A 177 -11.01 -0.29 -3.05
CA LEU A 177 -9.60 -0.24 -2.64
C LEU A 177 -8.75 -1.28 -3.38
N ILE A 178 -9.28 -2.48 -3.61
CA ILE A 178 -8.56 -3.52 -4.35
C ILE A 178 -8.72 -3.33 -5.86
N LEU A 179 -9.95 -3.21 -6.35
CA LEU A 179 -10.24 -3.19 -7.78
C LEU A 179 -9.70 -1.94 -8.48
N ARG A 180 -9.53 -0.83 -7.75
CA ARG A 180 -9.04 0.44 -8.28
C ARG A 180 -7.61 0.75 -7.82
N VAL A 181 -7.40 0.94 -6.52
CA VAL A 181 -6.12 1.46 -5.99
C VAL A 181 -5.00 0.43 -6.13
N PHE A 182 -5.23 -0.80 -5.68
CA PHE A 182 -4.23 -1.87 -5.80
C PHE A 182 -3.93 -2.18 -7.28
N SER A 183 -4.96 -2.33 -8.11
CA SER A 183 -4.79 -2.55 -9.55
C SER A 183 -3.98 -1.43 -10.21
N ARG A 184 -4.24 -0.16 -9.85
CA ARG A 184 -3.55 0.99 -10.43
C ARG A 184 -2.07 1.00 -10.07
N LEU A 185 -1.73 0.81 -8.80
CA LEU A 185 -0.33 0.80 -8.39
C LEU A 185 0.47 -0.32 -9.09
N ILE A 186 -0.09 -1.53 -9.15
CA ILE A 186 0.59 -2.66 -9.80
C ILE A 186 0.84 -2.39 -11.28
N PHE A 187 -0.10 -1.72 -11.95
CA PHE A 187 0.08 -1.30 -13.33
C PHE A 187 1.21 -0.28 -13.45
N ASP A 188 1.17 0.79 -12.64
CA ASP A 188 2.13 1.90 -12.69
C ASP A 188 3.57 1.45 -12.38
N ILE A 189 3.77 0.51 -11.44
CA ILE A 189 5.10 -0.03 -11.09
C ILE A 189 5.64 -0.96 -12.19
N LYS A 190 4.78 -1.67 -12.93
CA LYS A 190 5.23 -2.61 -13.98
C LYS A 190 5.59 -1.93 -15.29
N ILE A 191 5.17 -0.68 -15.49
CA ILE A 191 5.45 0.11 -16.69
C ILE A 191 6.57 1.16 -16.49
N SER A 192 7.02 1.36 -15.25
CA SER A 192 8.15 2.25 -14.90
C SER A 192 9.48 1.50 -14.88
#